data_AF-A0A961S1K8-F1
#
_entry.id   AF-A0A961S1K8-F1
#
_cell.length_a   1.000
_cell.length_b   1.000
_cell.length_c   1.000
_cell.angle_alpha   90.00
_cell.angle_beta   90.00
_cell.angle_gamma   90.00
#
_symmetry.space_group_name_H-M   'P 1'
#
loop_
_entity.id
_entity.type
_entity.pdbx_description
1 polymer ?
#
loop_
_entity_poly.entity_id
_entity_poly.type
_entity_poly.pdbx_seq_one_letter_code
_entity_poly.pdbx_strand_id
1 'polypeptide(L)'
;TSMAPATASDIGRTAAETVFMGNDLRAVVTAIDISRRAQAIAKQNFGMALTYNALAVPLAMLGLVSPLIAAVAMSTSSIVVIANALRLGLVKTGGHQSDTVEPVANAGNDALRKAA
;
A
#
# COMPACT_ATOMS: atom_id res chain seq x y z
N THR A 1 -4.11 -4.98 11.86
CA THR A 1 -2.93 -5.56 11.21
C THR A 1 -1.83 -5.68 12.25
N SER A 2 -1.33 -6.88 12.52
CA SER A 2 -0.15 -7.10 13.37
C SER A 2 1.12 -7.03 12.52
N MET A 3 2.19 -6.46 13.07
CA MET A 3 3.47 -6.31 12.37
C MET A 3 4.63 -6.74 13.27
N ALA A 4 5.58 -7.47 12.70
CA ALA A 4 6.80 -7.88 13.38
C ALA A 4 8.04 -7.31 12.67
N PRO A 5 9.08 -6.87 13.41
CA PRO A 5 10.36 -6.55 12.81
C PRO A 5 11.02 -7.81 12.25
N ALA A 6 11.86 -7.67 11.22
CA ALA A 6 12.63 -8.77 10.66
C ALA A 6 13.56 -9.47 11.67
N THR A 7 13.89 -8.80 12.78
CA THR A 7 14.70 -9.32 13.90
C THR A 7 13.86 -10.04 14.96
N ALA A 8 12.53 -10.10 14.83
CA ALA A 8 11.69 -10.83 15.77
C ALA A 8 11.96 -12.35 15.73
N SER A 9 11.64 -13.04 16.83
CA SER A 9 11.65 -14.50 16.90
C SER A 9 10.86 -15.12 15.74
N ASP A 10 11.29 -16.28 15.25
CA ASP A 10 10.62 -16.98 14.13
C ASP A 10 9.13 -17.21 14.37
N ILE A 11 8.76 -17.52 15.61
CA ILE A 11 7.36 -17.67 16.02
C ILE A 11 6.62 -16.33 15.85
N GLY A 12 7.26 -15.22 16.23
CA GLY A 12 6.69 -13.88 16.08
C GLY A 12 6.57 -13.41 14.63
N ARG A 13 7.52 -13.77 13.76
CA ARG A 13 7.46 -13.47 12.33
C ARG A 13 6.38 -14.28 11.61
N THR A 14 6.25 -15.55 11.93
CA THR A 14 5.25 -16.44 11.32
C THR A 14 3.82 -16.10 11.75
N ALA A 15 3.66 -15.58 12.97
CA ALA A 15 2.36 -15.14 13.50
C ALA A 15 1.93 -13.74 13.03
N ALA A 16 2.84 -12.96 12.42
CA ALA A 16 2.55 -11.60 11.98
C ALA A 16 2.01 -11.58 10.54
N GLU A 17 1.02 -10.71 10.29
CA GLU A 17 0.44 -10.54 8.95
C GLU A 17 1.38 -9.74 8.03
N THR A 18 2.31 -8.98 8.61
CA THR A 18 3.32 -8.26 7.85
C THR A 18 4.64 -8.20 8.61
N VAL A 19 5.74 -8.35 7.88
CA VAL A 19 7.10 -8.24 8.42
C VAL A 19 7.80 -7.10 7.72
N PHE A 20 8.34 -6.15 8.47
CA PHE A 20 9.09 -5.02 7.91
C PHE A 20 10.60 -5.23 8.10
N MET A 21 11.38 -4.80 7.11
CA MET A 21 12.83 -4.95 7.10
C MET A 21 13.50 -3.62 7.47
N GLY A 22 14.50 -3.68 8.35
CA GLY A 22 15.25 -2.50 8.84
C GLY A 22 15.00 -2.17 10.30
N ASN A 23 15.91 -1.40 10.90
CA ASN A 23 15.82 -0.92 12.28
C ASN A 23 14.91 0.32 12.44
N ASP A 24 14.35 0.82 11.33
CA ASP A 24 13.60 2.06 11.30
C ASP A 24 12.08 1.78 11.36
N LEU A 25 11.43 2.36 12.38
CA LEU A 25 9.98 2.28 12.59
C LEU A 25 9.18 3.07 11.56
N ARG A 26 9.83 3.91 10.73
CA ARG A 26 9.18 4.64 9.64
C ARG A 26 8.47 3.75 8.62
N ALA A 27 8.89 2.48 8.49
CA ALA A 27 8.20 1.48 7.67
C ALA A 27 6.77 1.23 8.16
N VAL A 28 6.54 1.24 9.48
CA VAL A 28 5.21 1.05 10.09
C VAL A 28 4.32 2.24 9.78
N VAL A 29 4.84 3.47 9.89
CA VAL A 29 4.10 4.70 9.56
C VAL A 29 3.67 4.70 8.09
N THR A 30 4.60 4.34 7.20
CA THR A 30 4.34 4.24 5.76
C THR A 30 3.25 3.20 5.45
N ALA A 31 3.29 2.04 6.11
CA ALA A 31 2.29 1.00 5.95
C ALA A 31 0.89 1.45 6.41
N ILE A 32 0.80 2.19 7.53
CA ILE A 32 -0.45 2.76 8.03
C ILE A 32 -1.00 3.78 7.03
N ASP A 33 -0.17 4.67 6.49
CA ASP A 33 -0.59 5.68 5.52
C ASP A 33 -1.11 5.06 4.23
N ILE A 34 -0.42 4.04 3.71
CA ILE A 34 -0.87 3.27 2.54
C ILE A 34 -2.20 2.58 2.83
N SER A 35 -2.33 1.93 3.99
CA SER A 35 -3.56 1.25 4.40
C SER A 35 -4.75 2.22 4.47
N ARG A 36 -4.57 3.41 5.05
CA ARG A 36 -5.62 4.45 5.12
C ARG A 36 -6.07 4.91 3.74
N ARG A 37 -5.13 5.10 2.81
CA ARG A 37 -5.45 5.50 1.43
C ARG A 37 -6.17 4.39 0.67
N ALA A 38 -5.74 3.14 0.83
CA ALA A 38 -6.42 1.99 0.26
C ALA A 38 -7.86 1.85 0.79
N GLN A 39 -8.06 2.06 2.10
CA GLN A 39 -9.39 2.07 2.73
C GLN A 39 -10.29 3.18 2.19
N ALA A 40 -9.75 4.37 1.94
CA ALA A 40 -10.51 5.47 1.33
C ALA A 40 -10.99 5.11 -0.09
N ILE A 41 -10.13 4.51 -0.90
CA ILE A 41 -10.48 4.05 -2.25
C ILE A 41 -11.54 2.93 -2.17
N ALA A 42 -11.36 1.95 -1.28
CA ALA A 42 -12.33 0.86 -1.10
C ALA A 42 -13.73 1.39 -0.74
N LYS A 43 -13.83 2.39 0.14
CA LYS A 43 -15.11 3.03 0.50
C LYS A 43 -15.76 3.74 -0.69
N GLN A 44 -14.98 4.41 -1.54
CA GLN A 44 -15.50 5.05 -2.75
C GLN A 44 -16.07 4.02 -3.72
N ASN A 45 -15.38 2.90 -3.92
CA ASN A 45 -15.82 1.81 -4.79
C ASN A 45 -17.13 1.19 -4.29
N PHE A 46 -17.20 0.95 -2.99
CA PHE A 46 -18.39 0.39 -2.36
C PHE A 46 -19.58 1.36 -2.44
N GLY A 47 -19.33 2.67 -2.27
CA GLY A 47 -20.34 3.70 -2.48
C GLY A 47 -20.90 3.68 -3.90
N MET A 48 -20.04 3.65 -4.92
CA MET A 48 -20.48 3.57 -6.32
C MET A 48 -21.28 2.30 -6.62
N ALA A 49 -20.83 1.15 -6.12
CA ALA A 49 -21.54 -0.12 -6.29
C ALA A 49 -22.91 -0.12 -5.59
N LEU A 50 -23.00 0.47 -4.39
CA LEU A 50 -24.25 0.57 -3.65
C LEU A 50 -25.24 1.50 -4.35
N THR A 51 -24.81 2.69 -4.77
CA THR A 51 -25.65 3.63 -5.53
C THR A 51 -26.19 2.98 -6.80
N TYR A 52 -25.33 2.26 -7.52
CA TYR A 52 -25.74 1.53 -8.71
C TYR A 52 -26.82 0.49 -8.41
N ASN A 53 -26.59 -0.42 -7.45
CA ASN A 53 -27.56 -1.46 -7.11
C ASN A 53 -28.86 -0.87 -6.55
N ALA A 54 -28.77 0.19 -5.75
CA ALA A 54 -29.91 0.90 -5.21
C ALA A 54 -30.77 1.57 -6.29
N LEU A 55 -30.19 1.95 -7.43
CA LEU A 55 -30.94 2.46 -8.58
C LEU A 55 -31.41 1.34 -9.50
N ALA A 56 -30.55 0.36 -9.81
CA ALA A 56 -30.86 -0.71 -10.76
C ALA A 56 -32.00 -1.62 -10.29
N VAL A 57 -32.04 -1.99 -9.00
CA VAL A 57 -33.07 -2.89 -8.45
C VAL A 57 -34.49 -2.30 -8.56
N PRO A 58 -34.81 -1.11 -8.04
CA PRO A 58 -36.15 -0.55 -8.16
C PRO A 58 -36.52 -0.20 -9.60
N LEU A 59 -35.57 0.24 -10.41
CA LEU A 59 -35.83 0.62 -11.81
C LEU A 59 -36.04 -0.62 -12.71
N ALA A 60 -35.43 -1.77 -12.37
CA ALA A 60 -35.75 -3.08 -12.94
C ALA A 60 -37.13 -3.60 -12.50
N MET A 61 -37.52 -3.37 -11.24
CA MET A 61 -38.85 -3.69 -10.74
C MET A 61 -39.96 -2.87 -11.44
N LEU A 62 -39.63 -1.65 -11.88
CA LEU A 62 -40.53 -0.77 -12.63
C LEU A 62 -40.55 -1.05 -14.16
N GLY A 63 -39.68 -1.94 -14.66
CA GLY A 63 -39.68 -2.37 -16.06
C GLY A 63 -39.18 -1.33 -17.09
N LEU A 64 -38.53 -0.26 -16.64
CA LEU A 64 -38.25 0.96 -17.44
C LEU A 64 -36.79 1.14 -17.87
N VAL A 65 -35.89 0.17 -17.63
CA VAL A 65 -34.44 0.34 -17.90
C VAL A 65 -33.83 -0.85 -18.61
N SER A 66 -33.09 -0.54 -19.67
CA SER A 66 -32.19 -1.47 -20.33
C SER A 66 -31.03 -1.86 -19.39
N PRO A 67 -30.87 -3.14 -19.03
CA PRO A 67 -29.74 -3.66 -18.25
C PRO A 67 -28.36 -3.28 -18.83
N LEU A 68 -28.32 -2.85 -20.09
CA LEU A 68 -27.14 -2.49 -20.86
C LEU A 68 -26.44 -1.23 -20.33
N ILE A 69 -27.18 -0.16 -20.03
CA ILE A 69 -26.59 1.09 -19.46
C ILE A 69 -25.99 0.80 -18.09
N ALA A 70 -26.67 -0.09 -17.37
CA ALA A 70 -26.31 -0.46 -16.03
C ALA A 70 -24.97 -1.26 -16.03
N ALA A 71 -24.84 -2.22 -16.96
CA ALA A 71 -23.61 -2.96 -17.20
C ALA A 71 -22.43 -2.07 -17.67
N VAL A 72 -22.69 -1.06 -18.51
CA VAL A 72 -21.66 -0.11 -18.97
C VAL A 72 -21.15 0.73 -17.78
N ALA A 73 -22.03 1.26 -16.93
CA ALA A 73 -21.63 2.01 -15.74
C ALA A 73 -20.82 1.15 -14.74
N MET A 74 -21.18 -0.13 -14.58
CA MET A 74 -20.46 -1.09 -13.74
C MET A 74 -19.03 -1.36 -14.27
N SER A 75 -18.89 -1.51 -15.59
CA SER A 75 -17.57 -1.67 -16.24
C SER A 75 -16.72 -0.39 -16.14
N THR A 76 -17.35 0.77 -16.34
CA THR A 76 -16.66 2.07 -16.30
C THR A 76 -16.14 2.39 -14.89
N SER A 77 -16.89 2.03 -13.85
CA SER A 77 -16.44 2.21 -12.46
C SER A 77 -15.17 1.42 -12.17
N SER A 78 -15.06 0.16 -12.60
CA SER A 78 -13.83 -0.63 -12.41
C SER A 78 -12.59 0.03 -13.02
N ILE A 79 -12.72 0.66 -14.19
CA ILE A 79 -11.61 1.38 -14.85
C ILE A 79 -11.19 2.60 -14.01
N VAL A 80 -12.16 3.37 -13.50
CA VAL A 80 -11.89 4.53 -12.63
C VAL A 80 -11.24 4.10 -11.31
N VAL A 81 -11.70 3.00 -10.74
CA VAL A 81 -11.14 2.39 -9.52
C VAL A 81 -9.70 1.95 -9.73
N ILE A 82 -9.42 1.22 -10.80
CA ILE A 82 -8.07 0.74 -11.13
C ILE A 82 -7.16 1.95 -11.41
N ALA A 83 -7.63 2.97 -12.13
CA ALA A 83 -6.88 4.20 -12.35
C ALA A 83 -6.55 4.93 -11.04
N ASN A 84 -7.50 5.04 -10.10
CA ASN A 84 -7.27 5.62 -8.79
C ASN A 84 -6.30 4.80 -7.92
N ALA A 85 -6.38 3.46 -7.99
CA ALA A 85 -5.48 2.57 -7.27
C ALA A 85 -4.04 2.63 -7.85
N LEU A 86 -3.88 2.71 -9.18
CA LEU A 86 -2.58 2.87 -9.83
C LEU A 86 -1.93 4.23 -9.51
N ARG A 87 -2.74 5.29 -9.38
CA ARG A 87 -2.24 6.60 -8.91
C ARG A 87 -1.65 6.52 -7.51
N LEU A 88 -2.18 5.66 -6.63
CA LEU A 88 -1.66 5.46 -5.28
C LEU A 88 -0.27 4.79 -5.31
N GLY A 89 -0.04 3.84 -6.21
CA GLY A 89 1.25 3.18 -6.41
C GLY A 89 2.32 4.03 -7.12
N LEU A 90 1.91 5.04 -7.88
CA LEU A 90 2.80 5.97 -8.59
C LEU A 90 3.33 7.12 -7.72
N VAL A 91 2.83 7.27 -6.48
CA VAL A 91 3.47 8.16 -5.50
C VAL A 91 4.82 7.56 -5.14
N LYS A 92 5.86 8.04 -5.83
CA LYS A 92 7.28 7.69 -5.66
C LYS A 92 7.59 7.49 -4.18
N THR A 93 7.63 6.24 -3.74
CA THR A 93 8.23 5.85 -2.47
C THR A 93 9.66 6.35 -2.54
N GLY A 94 9.92 7.48 -1.87
CA GLY A 94 11.23 8.11 -1.86
C GLY A 94 12.28 7.06 -1.56
N GLY A 95 13.25 6.95 -2.45
CA GLY A 95 14.31 5.95 -2.34
C GLY A 95 14.90 5.96 -0.94
N HIS A 96 14.97 4.79 -0.33
CA HIS A 96 15.98 4.56 0.68
C HIS A 96 17.31 4.78 -0.02
N GLN A 97 17.89 5.95 0.24
CA GLN A 97 19.31 6.19 0.07
C GLN A 97 20.01 4.98 0.68
N SER A 98 20.71 4.28 -0.20
CA SER A 98 21.90 3.53 0.16
C SER A 98 22.76 4.44 1.02
N ASP A 99 22.56 4.41 2.33
CA ASP A 99 23.54 4.87 3.28
C ASP A 99 24.77 4.02 3.00
N THR A 100 25.73 4.66 2.33
CA THR A 100 27.08 4.17 2.13
C THR A 100 27.60 3.74 3.49
N VAL A 101 27.60 2.43 3.75
CA VAL A 101 28.37 1.86 4.85
C VAL A 101 29.82 2.10 4.45
N GLU A 102 30.41 3.18 4.97
CA GLU A 102 31.85 3.37 4.88
C GLU A 102 32.54 2.16 5.51
N PRO A 103 33.49 1.52 4.81
CA PRO A 103 34.18 0.38 5.36
C PRO A 103 35.02 0.85 6.54
N VAL A 104 34.86 0.17 7.69
CA VAL A 104 35.64 0.33 8.93
C VAL A 104 37.11 -0.12 8.75
N ALA A 105 37.70 0.12 7.57
CA ALA A 105 39.02 -0.35 7.18
C ALA A 105 40.14 0.69 7.40
N ASN A 106 39.83 1.96 7.70
CA ASN A 106 40.86 2.99 7.84
C ASN A 106 41.33 3.26 9.29
N ALA A 107 40.58 2.83 10.32
CA ALA A 107 40.99 3.07 11.70
C ALA A 107 42.33 2.40 12.07
N GLY A 108 42.63 1.25 11.46
CA GLY A 108 43.91 0.54 11.65
C GLY A 108 45.08 1.18 10.91
N ASN A 109 44.84 1.76 9.73
CA ASN A 109 45.89 2.40 8.92
C ASN A 109 46.29 3.77 9.49
N ASP A 110 45.36 4.50 10.11
CA ASP A 110 45.63 5.79 10.74
C ASP A 110 46.51 5.65 12.02
N ALA A 111 46.40 4.53 12.73
CA ALA A 111 47.27 4.22 13.88
C ALA A 111 48.70 3.87 13.44
N LEU A 112 48.84 3.13 12.34
CA LEU A 112 50.15 2.77 11.75
C LEU A 112 50.88 3.99 11.18
N ARG A 113 50.17 4.96 10.61
CA ARG A 113 50.78 6.19 10.05
C ARG A 113 51.17 7.22 11.11
N LYS A 114 50.59 7.17 12.31
CA LYS A 114 50.98 8.02 13.45
C LYS A 114 52.17 7.48 14.25
N ALA A 115 52.56 6.23 13.99
CA ALA A 115 53.67 5.55 14.67
C ALA A 115 54.96 5.46 13.83
N ALA A 116 54.96 6.05 12.63
CA ALA A 116 56.11 6.17 11.72
C ALA A 116 56.51 7.64 11.56
#